data_AF-A0A0K8QNY3-F1
#
_entry.id   AF-A0A0K8QNY3-F1
#
_cell.length_a   1.000
_cell.length_b   1.000
_cell.length_c   1.000
_cell.angle_alpha   90.00
_cell.angle_beta   90.00
_cell.angle_gamma   90.00
#
_symmetry.space_group_name_H-M   'P 1'
#
loop_
_entity.id
_entity.type
_entity.pdbx_description
1 polymer ?
#
loop_
_entity_poly.entity_id
_entity_poly.type
_entity_poly.pdbx_seq_one_letter_code
_entity_poly.pdbx_strand_id
1 'polypeptide(L)'
;MREHEIPVKTEVGQREVGERRRSLPPHARTVLIAINGTQTLAELRDGFRAFADFDTIMIRLIAEGLVQARPADESAGAAVSAEVLRAKQLMTESVAAAYGLRGITLTLRLERSSSAAELAALLPDFQRALTKARGAEFAAAIVARANALLDTAALPR
;
A
#
# COMPACT_ATOMS: atom_id res chain seq x y z
N MET A 1 5.21 -4.85 21.38
CA MET A 1 4.50 -5.07 20.11
C MET A 1 3.86 -6.44 20.18
N ARG A 2 2.59 -6.58 19.78
CA ARG A 2 1.82 -7.83 19.81
C ARG A 2 1.87 -8.52 18.44
N GLU A 3 1.57 -9.82 18.42
CA GLU A 3 1.67 -10.66 17.22
C GLU A 3 0.77 -10.21 16.05
N HIS A 4 -0.38 -9.62 16.37
CA HIS A 4 -1.33 -9.10 15.38
C HIS A 4 -0.99 -7.69 14.88
N GLU A 5 -0.11 -6.95 15.57
CA GLU A 5 0.20 -5.57 15.18
C GLU A 5 1.04 -5.54 13.90
N ILE A 6 0.79 -4.55 13.05
CA ILE A 6 1.51 -4.39 11.78
C ILE A 6 2.68 -3.44 12.01
N PRO A 7 3.94 -3.90 11.87
CA PRO A 7 5.09 -3.00 11.88
C PRO A 7 5.10 -2.14 10.62
N VAL A 8 5.29 -0.84 10.82
CA VAL A 8 5.40 0.16 9.76
C VAL A 8 6.71 0.93 9.96
N LYS A 9 7.46 1.17 8.87
CA LYS A 9 8.65 2.01 8.90
C LYS A 9 8.25 3.45 9.18
N THR A 10 8.92 4.08 10.14
CA THR A 10 8.82 5.53 10.36
C THR A 10 9.59 6.28 9.26
N GLU A 11 9.41 7.60 9.18
CA GLU A 11 10.23 8.42 8.27
C GLU A 11 11.73 8.26 8.55
N VAL A 12 12.10 8.08 9.82
CA VAL A 12 13.49 7.82 10.24
C VAL A 12 13.96 6.47 9.68
N GLY A 13 13.12 5.44 9.77
CA GLY A 13 13.39 4.13 9.18
C GLY A 13 13.55 4.17 7.66
N GLN A 14 12.71 4.94 6.97
CA GLN A 14 12.82 5.11 5.51
C GLN A 14 14.10 5.83 5.10
N ARG A 15 14.45 6.94 5.79
CA ARG A 15 15.71 7.65 5.55
C ARG A 15 16.92 6.76 5.81
N GLU A 16 16.89 5.93 6.86
CA GLU A 16 18.00 5.03 7.16
C GLU A 16 18.23 3.96 6.09
N VAL A 17 17.17 3.45 5.45
CA VAL A 17 17.31 2.51 4.32
C VAL A 17 18.04 3.16 3.13
N GLY A 18 17.77 4.44 2.87
CA GLY A 18 18.39 5.21 1.78
C GLY A 18 19.80 5.73 2.11
N GLU A 19 19.98 6.36 3.27
CA GLU A 19 21.18 7.12 3.63
C GLU A 19 22.23 6.30 4.39
N ARG A 20 21.85 5.18 5.03
CA ARG A 20 22.74 4.30 5.80
C ARG A 20 23.55 5.01 6.89
N ARG A 21 22.99 6.06 7.50
CA ARG A 21 23.71 6.94 8.43
C ARG A 21 23.84 6.38 9.84
N ARG A 22 22.98 5.45 10.26
CA ARG A 22 22.95 4.93 11.65
C ARG A 22 23.73 3.62 11.86
N SER A 23 24.54 3.20 10.89
CA SER A 23 25.35 1.97 10.99
C SER A 23 24.54 0.76 11.49
N LEU A 24 23.32 0.60 10.95
CA LEU A 24 22.50 -0.58 11.25
C LEU A 24 23.24 -1.87 10.87
N PRO A 25 23.23 -2.90 11.74
CA PRO A 25 23.73 -4.22 11.38
C PRO A 25 23.05 -4.75 10.12
N PRO A 26 23.74 -5.53 9.26
CA PRO A 26 23.18 -6.03 8.00
C PRO A 26 21.84 -6.74 8.17
N HIS A 27 21.69 -7.60 9.19
CA HIS A 27 20.45 -8.32 9.44
C HIS A 27 19.32 -7.39 9.89
N ALA A 28 19.61 -6.39 10.73
CA ALA A 28 18.63 -5.40 11.16
C ALA A 28 18.11 -4.57 9.98
N ARG A 29 19.02 -4.23 9.05
CA ARG A 29 18.66 -3.55 7.81
C ARG A 29 17.83 -4.44 6.88
N THR A 30 18.12 -5.74 6.77
CA THR A 30 17.29 -6.67 5.98
C THR A 30 15.86 -6.74 6.51
N VAL A 31 15.69 -6.88 7.83
CA VAL A 31 14.36 -6.86 8.46
C VAL A 31 13.68 -5.51 8.24
N LEU A 32 14.38 -4.39 8.46
CA LEU A 32 13.85 -3.06 8.20
C LEU A 32 13.43 -2.86 6.74
N ILE A 33 14.15 -3.44 5.77
CA ILE A 33 13.77 -3.39 4.36
C ILE A 33 12.47 -4.17 4.11
N ALA A 34 12.32 -5.34 4.70
CA ALA A 34 11.15 -6.21 4.53
C ALA A 34 9.85 -5.65 5.12
N ILE A 35 9.92 -4.79 6.15
CA ILE A 35 8.75 -4.17 6.77
C ILE A 35 8.05 -3.22 5.80
N ASN A 36 7.03 -3.68 5.10
CA ASN A 36 6.28 -2.90 4.11
C ASN A 36 4.96 -2.31 4.67
N GLY A 37 4.63 -2.61 5.93
CA GLY A 37 3.37 -2.18 6.54
C GLY A 37 2.14 -2.98 6.11
N THR A 38 2.32 -4.17 5.51
CA THR A 38 1.21 -5.04 5.11
C THR A 38 1.13 -6.34 5.91
N GLN A 39 2.24 -6.78 6.50
CA GLN A 39 2.33 -8.04 7.23
C GLN A 39 2.25 -7.79 8.73
N THR A 40 1.59 -8.68 9.45
CA THR A 40 1.60 -8.72 10.92
C THR A 40 2.98 -9.13 11.46
N LEU A 41 3.22 -8.84 12.74
CA LEU A 41 4.44 -9.29 13.42
C LEU A 41 4.61 -10.82 13.37
N ALA A 42 3.51 -11.57 13.49
CA ALA A 42 3.51 -13.04 13.37
C ALA A 42 3.94 -13.52 11.98
N GLU A 43 3.39 -12.93 10.91
CA GLU A 43 3.74 -13.30 9.53
C GLU A 43 5.19 -12.94 9.19
N LEU A 44 5.67 -11.80 9.66
CA LEU A 44 7.09 -11.44 9.52
C LEU A 44 7.99 -12.41 10.28
N ARG A 45 7.62 -12.78 11.50
CA ARG A 45 8.37 -13.79 12.28
C ARG A 45 8.45 -15.12 11.54
N ASP A 46 7.35 -15.59 10.94
CA ASP A 46 7.33 -16.83 10.18
C ASP A 46 8.22 -16.78 8.93
N GLY A 47 8.17 -15.67 8.18
CA GLY A 47 9.02 -15.42 7.03
C GLY A 47 10.52 -15.32 7.38
N PHE A 48 10.82 -14.86 8.59
CA PHE A 48 12.18 -14.73 9.12
C PHE A 48 12.56 -15.84 10.11
N ARG A 49 11.85 -16.98 10.16
CA ARG A 49 12.13 -18.06 11.13
C ARG A 49 13.58 -18.60 11.08
N ALA A 50 14.24 -18.48 9.93
CA ALA A 50 15.64 -18.88 9.74
C ALA A 50 16.63 -17.89 10.41
N PHE A 51 16.18 -16.69 10.76
CA PHE A 51 16.93 -15.68 11.49
C PHE A 51 16.60 -15.80 12.99
N ALA A 52 17.47 -16.46 13.75
CA ALA A 52 17.31 -16.64 15.19
C ALA A 52 17.17 -15.31 15.95
N ASP A 53 17.74 -14.22 15.43
CA ASP A 53 17.81 -12.92 16.10
C ASP A 53 16.64 -11.97 15.74
N PHE A 54 15.59 -12.44 15.06
CA PHE A 54 14.49 -11.59 14.59
C PHE A 54 13.85 -10.75 15.71
N ASP A 55 13.55 -11.37 16.86
CA ASP A 55 12.95 -10.67 18.00
C ASP A 55 13.87 -9.57 18.53
N THR A 56 15.16 -9.87 18.70
CA THR A 56 16.18 -8.91 19.15
C THR A 56 16.31 -7.73 18.19
N ILE A 57 16.27 -8.00 16.88
CA ILE A 57 16.29 -6.99 15.84
C ILE A 57 15.05 -6.11 15.93
N MET A 58 13.85 -6.68 16.07
CA MET A 58 12.61 -5.93 16.17
C MET A 58 12.59 -5.00 17.39
N ILE A 59 13.04 -5.49 18.55
CA ILE A 59 13.18 -4.69 19.77
C ILE A 59 14.09 -3.49 19.50
N ARG A 60 15.23 -3.71 18.84
CA ARG A 60 16.17 -2.65 18.49
C ARG A 60 15.58 -1.64 17.51
N LEU A 61 14.91 -2.09 16.44
CA LEU A 61 14.30 -1.20 15.45
C LEU A 61 13.21 -0.31 16.07
N ILE A 62 12.46 -0.84 17.02
CA ILE A 62 11.46 -0.07 17.79
C ILE A 62 12.16 0.91 18.72
N ALA A 63 13.18 0.48 19.47
CA ALA A 63 13.93 1.33 20.40
C ALA A 63 14.64 2.50 19.69
N GLU A 64 15.14 2.29 18.47
CA GLU A 64 15.76 3.33 17.64
C GLU A 64 14.73 4.23 16.92
N GLY A 65 13.43 3.95 17.07
CA GLY A 65 12.34 4.70 16.44
C GLY A 65 12.25 4.52 14.93
N LEU A 66 12.81 3.43 14.39
CA LEU A 66 12.81 3.12 12.96
C LEU A 66 11.52 2.42 12.52
N VAL A 67 10.87 1.73 13.46
CA VAL A 67 9.63 0.98 13.27
C VAL A 67 8.67 1.33 14.38
N GLN A 68 7.38 1.46 14.03
CA GLN A 68 6.29 1.62 14.99
C GLN A 68 5.23 0.54 14.75
N ALA A 69 4.50 0.20 15.82
CA ALA A 69 3.34 -0.67 15.74
C ALA A 69 2.13 0.14 15.28
N ARG A 70 1.49 -0.29 14.20
CA ARG A 70 0.13 0.12 13.86
C ARG A 70 -0.83 -0.92 14.45
N PRO A 71 -1.85 -0.50 15.21
CA PRO A 71 -2.85 -1.42 15.71
C PRO A 71 -3.51 -2.12 14.52
N ALA A 72 -3.69 -3.45 14.62
CA ALA A 72 -4.30 -4.26 13.57
C ALA A 72 -5.70 -3.76 13.19
N ASP A 73 -6.38 -3.09 14.13
CA ASP A 73 -7.70 -2.49 13.95
C ASP A 73 -7.69 -1.31 12.93
N GLU A 74 -6.61 -0.53 12.90
CA GLU A 74 -6.38 0.49 11.84
C GLU A 74 -5.73 -0.09 10.58
N SER A 75 -5.23 -1.31 10.65
CA SER A 75 -4.90 -2.11 9.49
C SER A 75 -6.09 -2.99 9.12
N ALA A 76 -7.16 -2.33 8.66
CA ALA A 76 -8.09 -2.94 7.71
C ALA A 76 -7.39 -3.21 6.36
N GLY A 77 -6.35 -4.05 6.42
CA GLY A 77 -5.94 -4.94 5.36
C GLY A 77 -6.45 -6.33 5.73
N ALA A 78 -7.77 -6.54 5.70
CA ALA A 78 -8.37 -7.86 5.79
C ALA A 78 -9.75 -7.82 5.12
N ALA A 79 -9.82 -8.45 3.94
CA ALA A 79 -10.78 -8.23 2.86
C ALA A 79 -10.61 -6.86 2.18
N VAL A 80 -10.02 -6.87 0.98
CA VAL A 80 -10.27 -5.79 0.01
C VAL A 80 -11.78 -5.67 -0.09
N SER A 81 -12.36 -4.60 0.46
CA SER A 81 -13.82 -4.44 0.47
C SER A 81 -14.32 -4.65 -0.94
N ALA A 82 -15.47 -5.32 -1.11
CA ALA A 82 -16.01 -5.62 -2.43
C ALA A 82 -16.11 -4.33 -3.28
N GLU A 83 -16.31 -3.19 -2.63
CA GLU A 83 -16.32 -1.85 -3.19
C GLU A 83 -14.94 -1.40 -3.72
N VAL A 84 -13.83 -1.67 -3.02
CA VAL A 84 -12.46 -1.42 -3.51
C VAL A 84 -12.15 -2.30 -4.73
N LEU A 85 -12.57 -3.56 -4.70
CA LEU A 85 -12.37 -4.49 -5.81
C LEU A 85 -13.16 -4.04 -7.05
N ARG A 86 -14.42 -3.59 -6.86
CA ARG A 86 -15.25 -3.02 -7.93
C ARG A 86 -14.66 -1.71 -8.49
N ALA A 87 -14.13 -0.84 -7.63
CA ALA A 87 -13.48 0.39 -8.06
C ALA A 87 -12.26 0.09 -8.93
N LYS A 88 -11.42 -0.86 -8.50
CA LYS A 88 -10.25 -1.33 -9.26
C LYS A 88 -10.65 -1.93 -10.61
N GLN A 89 -11.65 -2.80 -10.64
CA GLN A 89 -12.17 -3.38 -11.90
C GLN A 89 -12.67 -2.30 -12.85
N LEU A 90 -13.51 -1.38 -12.37
CA LEU A 90 -14.03 -0.26 -13.17
C LEU A 90 -12.88 0.57 -13.77
N MET A 91 -11.87 0.91 -12.96
CA MET A 91 -10.72 1.70 -13.40
C MET A 91 -9.90 0.93 -14.43
N THR A 92 -9.57 -0.34 -14.18
CA THR A 92 -8.78 -1.17 -15.10
C THR A 92 -9.49 -1.37 -16.45
N GLU A 93 -10.80 -1.68 -16.45
CA GLU A 93 -11.60 -1.82 -17.66
C GLU A 93 -11.68 -0.50 -18.46
N SER A 94 -11.85 0.62 -17.75
CA SER A 94 -11.91 1.95 -18.37
C SER A 94 -10.59 2.34 -19.03
N VAL A 95 -9.44 2.03 -18.39
CA VAL A 95 -8.12 2.25 -18.98
C VAL A 95 -7.92 1.35 -20.20
N ALA A 96 -8.25 0.06 -20.10
CA ALA A 96 -8.09 -0.90 -21.19
C ALA A 96 -8.91 -0.48 -22.42
N ALA A 97 -10.17 -0.10 -22.21
CA ALA A 97 -11.07 0.36 -23.27
C ALA A 97 -10.67 1.71 -23.88
N ALA A 98 -10.02 2.60 -23.12
CA ALA A 98 -9.64 3.93 -23.58
C ALA A 98 -8.24 3.98 -24.25
N TYR A 99 -7.28 3.18 -23.80
CA TYR A 99 -5.85 3.37 -24.12
C TYR A 99 -5.11 2.19 -24.76
N GLY A 100 -5.63 0.96 -24.72
CA GLY A 100 -4.88 -0.22 -25.19
C GLY A 100 -3.46 -0.27 -24.59
N LEU A 101 -2.43 -0.48 -25.42
CA LEU A 101 -1.02 -0.56 -24.97
C LEU A 101 -0.50 0.71 -24.26
N ARG A 102 -1.08 1.89 -24.50
CA ARG A 102 -0.65 3.13 -23.82
C ARG A 102 -1.11 3.19 -22.36
N GLY A 103 -2.02 2.30 -21.95
CA GLY A 103 -2.54 2.21 -20.58
C GLY A 103 -1.71 1.32 -19.66
N ILE A 104 -0.74 0.55 -20.18
CA ILE A 104 -0.03 -0.51 -19.45
C ILE A 104 0.57 -0.01 -18.13
N THR A 105 1.24 1.14 -18.11
CA THR A 105 1.83 1.68 -16.89
C THR A 105 0.78 2.01 -15.82
N LEU A 106 -0.35 2.57 -16.24
CA LEU A 106 -1.45 2.91 -15.33
C LEU A 106 -2.16 1.64 -14.84
N THR A 107 -2.41 0.68 -15.73
CA THR A 107 -2.94 -0.65 -15.39
C THR A 107 -2.04 -1.34 -14.36
N LEU A 108 -0.72 -1.36 -14.54
CA LEU A 108 0.19 -1.98 -13.57
C LEU A 108 0.13 -1.31 -12.19
N ARG A 109 -0.06 0.01 -12.11
CA ARG A 109 -0.24 0.72 -10.83
C ARG A 109 -1.57 0.37 -10.16
N LEU A 110 -2.65 0.31 -10.95
CA LEU A 110 -3.97 -0.14 -10.47
C LEU A 110 -3.90 -1.57 -9.94
N GLU A 111 -3.25 -2.48 -10.67
CA GLU A 111 -3.07 -3.88 -10.29
C GLU A 111 -2.27 -4.05 -8.99
N ARG A 112 -1.28 -3.20 -8.74
CA ARG A 112 -0.49 -3.22 -7.49
C ARG A 112 -1.21 -2.59 -6.30
N SER A 113 -2.25 -1.79 -6.55
CA SER A 113 -3.00 -1.13 -5.49
C SER A 113 -3.89 -2.15 -4.76
N SER A 114 -3.85 -2.08 -3.43
CA SER A 114 -4.50 -3.03 -2.52
C SER A 114 -5.46 -2.35 -1.52
N SER A 115 -5.54 -1.01 -1.51
CA SER A 115 -6.42 -0.25 -0.63
C SER A 115 -7.19 0.86 -1.36
N ALA A 116 -8.27 1.34 -0.74
CA ALA A 116 -9.04 2.48 -1.24
C ALA A 116 -8.18 3.75 -1.36
N ALA A 117 -7.31 4.00 -0.38
CA ALA A 117 -6.41 5.15 -0.36
C ALA A 117 -5.40 5.12 -1.53
N GLU A 118 -4.83 3.95 -1.83
CA GLU A 118 -3.91 3.78 -2.97
C GLU A 118 -4.63 4.01 -4.31
N LEU A 119 -5.86 3.50 -4.48
CA LEU A 119 -6.65 3.74 -5.69
C LEU A 119 -7.04 5.21 -5.83
N ALA A 120 -7.44 5.87 -4.74
CA ALA A 120 -7.79 7.29 -4.72
C ALA A 120 -6.60 8.17 -5.15
N ALA A 121 -5.39 7.83 -4.70
CA ALA A 121 -4.17 8.53 -5.09
C ALA A 121 -3.87 8.47 -6.60
N LEU A 122 -4.42 7.47 -7.32
CA LEU A 122 -4.26 7.31 -8.77
C LEU A 122 -5.34 8.05 -9.60
N LEU A 123 -6.42 8.54 -8.97
CA LEU A 123 -7.53 9.20 -9.67
C LEU A 123 -7.11 10.43 -10.52
N PRO A 124 -6.20 11.31 -10.08
CA PRO A 124 -5.81 12.46 -10.89
C PRO A 124 -5.15 12.06 -12.22
N ASP A 125 -4.25 11.08 -12.18
CA ASP A 125 -3.59 10.53 -13.37
C ASP A 125 -4.60 9.79 -14.26
N PHE A 126 -5.49 9.01 -13.65
CA PHE A 126 -6.57 8.30 -14.34
C PHE A 126 -7.55 9.26 -15.05
N GLN A 127 -7.96 10.34 -14.39
CA GLN A 127 -8.84 11.36 -14.98
C GLN A 127 -8.17 12.07 -16.16
N ARG A 128 -6.89 12.46 -16.01
CA ARG A 128 -6.12 13.09 -17.08
C ARG A 128 -5.99 12.17 -18.29
N ALA A 129 -5.74 10.88 -18.03
CA ALA A 129 -5.72 9.87 -19.07
C ALA A 129 -7.10 9.81 -19.76
N LEU A 130 -8.18 9.51 -19.05
CA LEU A 130 -9.50 9.38 -19.67
C LEU A 130 -9.94 10.64 -20.44
N THR A 131 -9.64 11.82 -19.92
CA THR A 131 -9.96 13.10 -20.58
C THR A 131 -9.30 13.17 -21.96
N LYS A 132 -8.03 12.78 -22.04
CA LYS A 132 -7.27 12.80 -23.29
C LYS A 132 -7.74 11.73 -24.30
N ALA A 133 -8.28 10.61 -23.85
CA ALA A 133 -8.71 9.51 -24.73
C ALA A 133 -10.19 9.54 -25.14
N ARG A 134 -11.07 10.08 -24.30
CA ARG A 134 -12.54 9.99 -24.45
C ARG A 134 -13.27 11.30 -24.14
N GLY A 135 -12.56 12.36 -23.73
CA GLY A 135 -13.14 13.66 -23.41
C GLY A 135 -13.46 13.87 -21.92
N ALA A 136 -13.65 15.13 -21.54
CA ALA A 136 -13.76 15.57 -20.15
C ALA A 136 -15.03 15.07 -19.44
N GLU A 137 -16.18 15.08 -20.12
CA GLU A 137 -17.44 14.60 -19.53
C GLU A 137 -17.38 13.10 -19.20
N PHE A 138 -16.86 12.29 -20.13
CA PHE A 138 -16.69 10.86 -19.91
C PHE A 138 -15.74 10.59 -18.73
N ALA A 139 -14.60 11.30 -18.69
CA ALA A 139 -13.64 11.16 -17.59
C ALA A 139 -14.27 11.53 -16.25
N ALA A 140 -14.99 12.64 -16.18
CA ALA A 140 -15.67 13.09 -14.97
C ALA A 140 -16.71 12.07 -14.48
N ALA A 141 -17.52 11.51 -15.38
CA ALA A 141 -18.53 10.51 -15.03
C ALA A 141 -17.91 9.22 -14.45
N ILE A 142 -16.84 8.71 -15.05
CA ILE A 142 -16.15 7.51 -14.55
C ILE A 142 -15.45 7.78 -13.23
N VAL A 143 -14.79 8.93 -13.08
CA VAL A 143 -14.12 9.34 -11.84
C VAL A 143 -15.11 9.54 -10.70
N ALA A 144 -16.29 10.13 -10.95
CA ALA A 144 -17.33 10.26 -9.94
C ALA A 144 -17.82 8.89 -9.44
N ARG A 145 -17.98 7.92 -10.36
CA ARG A 145 -18.38 6.55 -9.99
C ARG A 145 -17.30 5.81 -9.21
N ALA A 146 -16.02 5.99 -9.57
CA ALA A 146 -14.90 5.44 -8.82
C ALA A 146 -14.84 6.02 -7.40
N ASN A 147 -14.96 7.35 -7.24
CA ASN A 147 -15.01 7.99 -5.92
C ASN A 147 -16.15 7.45 -5.05
N ALA A 148 -17.37 7.34 -5.59
CA ALA A 148 -18.50 6.81 -4.82
C ALA A 148 -18.25 5.39 -4.27
N LEU A 149 -17.58 4.52 -5.04
CA LEU A 149 -17.18 3.19 -4.59
C LEU A 149 -16.11 3.25 -3.50
N LEU A 150 -15.11 4.13 -3.65
CA LEU A 150 -14.03 4.31 -2.69
C LEU A 150 -14.52 4.94 -1.38
N ASP A 151 -15.43 5.90 -1.44
CA ASP A 151 -16.06 6.52 -0.27
C ASP A 151 -16.86 5.49 0.52
N THR A 152 -17.65 4.66 -0.18
CA THR A 152 -18.41 3.56 0.46
C THR A 152 -17.48 2.56 1.16
N ALA A 153 -16.28 2.33 0.62
CA ALA A 153 -15.28 1.47 1.24
C ALA A 153 -14.58 2.10 2.45
N ALA A 154 -14.58 3.43 2.55
CA ALA A 154 -13.92 4.18 3.62
C ALA A 154 -14.81 4.41 4.84
N LEU A 155 -16.13 4.23 4.72
CA LEU A 155 -17.05 4.29 5.86
C LEU A 155 -16.82 3.11 6.82
N PRO A 156 -16.63 3.35 8.13
CA PRO A 156 -16.60 2.28 9.11
C PRO A 156 -17.98 1.61 9.14
N ARG A 157 -18.02 0.29 8.91
CA ARG A 157 -19.25 -0.52 8.99
C ARG A 157 -19.48 -1.05 10.40
#